data_AF-A0A4Y2IJV7-F1
#
_entry.id   AF-A0A4Y2IJV7-F1
#
_cell.length_a   1.000
_cell.length_b   1.000
_cell.length_c   1.000
_cell.angle_alpha   90.00
_cell.angle_beta   90.00
_cell.angle_gamma   90.00
#
_symmetry.space_group_name_H-M   'P 1'
#
loop_
_entity.id
_entity.type
_entity.pdbx_description
1 polymer ?
#
loop_
_entity_poly.entity_id
_entity_poly.type
_entity_poly.pdbx_seq_one_letter_code
_entity_poly.pdbx_strand_id
1 'polypeptide(L)'
;MFIGPQIKAIFRDEEFEKKLSEAEKAAWLAFKSVCTHFIGNKRAENYEYFVGDMGKCFRVIGCNMSLKLHVLDSHLNFFPQNLGAISDEHGQRFHQDISMFEKRFSGR
;
A
#
# COMPACT_ATOMS: atom_id res chain seq x y z
N MET A 1 4.81 5.73 -10.22
CA MET A 1 3.96 5.34 -9.07
C MET A 1 3.84 3.83 -9.07
N PHE A 2 4.17 3.15 -7.97
CA PHE A 2 4.05 1.69 -7.88
C PHE A 2 2.57 1.28 -7.91
N ILE A 3 2.27 0.19 -8.61
CA ILE A 3 0.93 -0.41 -8.72
C ILE A 3 0.82 -1.65 -7.81
N GLY A 4 -0.40 -2.08 -7.49
CA GLY A 4 -0.67 -3.15 -6.52
C GLY A 4 0.24 -4.39 -6.64
N PRO A 5 0.42 -4.97 -7.84
CA PRO A 5 1.33 -6.11 -8.04
C PRO A 5 2.80 -5.82 -7.73
N GLN A 6 3.31 -4.62 -8.03
CA GLN A 6 4.69 -4.24 -7.69
C GLN A 6 4.86 -4.08 -6.18
N ILE A 7 3.87 -3.51 -5.50
CA ILE A 7 3.88 -3.43 -4.03
C ILE A 7 3.89 -4.84 -3.43
N LYS A 8 3.04 -5.76 -3.94
CA LYS A 8 3.02 -7.17 -3.51
C LYS A 8 4.35 -7.89 -3.76
N ALA A 9 5.07 -7.54 -4.83
CA ALA A 9 6.39 -8.09 -5.10
C ALA A 9 7.42 -7.62 -4.07
N ILE A 10 7.45 -6.30 -3.78
CA ILE A 10 8.35 -5.73 -2.77
C ILE A 10 8.04 -6.27 -1.36
N PHE A 11 6.77 -6.56 -1.05
CA PHE A 11 6.39 -7.20 0.22
C PHE A 11 7.03 -8.59 0.44
N ARG A 12 7.42 -9.28 -0.63
CA ARG A 12 8.03 -10.62 -0.58
C ARG A 12 9.55 -10.59 -0.73
N ASP A 13 10.12 -9.41 -0.98
CA ASP A 13 11.55 -9.24 -1.19
C ASP A 13 12.26 -9.01 0.15
N GLU A 14 12.86 -10.06 0.70
CA GLU A 14 13.61 -10.00 1.97
C GLU A 14 14.91 -9.18 1.84
N GLU A 15 15.47 -9.05 0.63
CA GLU A 15 16.66 -8.24 0.39
C GLU A 15 16.33 -6.75 0.37
N PHE A 16 15.11 -6.38 0.00
CA PHE A 16 14.67 -4.99 0.03
C PHE A 16 14.81 -4.39 1.43
N GLU A 17 14.37 -5.10 2.46
CA GLU A 17 14.45 -4.61 3.85
C GLU A 17 15.87 -4.45 4.37
N LYS A 18 16.83 -5.19 3.81
CA LYS A 18 18.26 -5.09 4.17
C LYS A 18 18.91 -3.84 3.57
N LYS A 19 18.31 -3.26 2.53
CA LYS A 19 18.82 -2.06 1.84
C LYS A 19 18.30 -0.76 2.44
N LEU A 20 17.32 -0.83 3.34
CA LEU A 20 16.73 0.34 3.99
C LEU A 20 17.58 0.79 5.17
N SER A 21 17.67 2.11 5.38
CA SER A 21 18.12 2.65 6.66
C SER A 21 17.17 2.24 7.79
N GLU A 22 17.60 2.39 9.05
CA GLU A 22 16.75 2.04 10.20
C GLU A 22 15.42 2.79 10.20
N ALA A 23 15.44 4.09 9.87
CA ALA A 23 14.24 4.92 9.79
C ALA A 23 13.31 4.51 8.62
N GLU A 24 13.89 4.23 7.45
CA GLU A 24 13.12 3.74 6.29
C GLU A 24 12.54 2.35 6.56
N LYS A 25 13.28 1.48 7.24
CA LYS A 25 12.80 0.15 7.63
C LYS A 25 11.65 0.25 8.62
N ALA A 26 11.72 1.16 9.60
CA ALA A 26 10.61 1.42 10.52
C ALA A 26 9.35 1.89 9.75
N ALA A 27 9.52 2.85 8.83
CA ALA A 27 8.42 3.31 7.97
C ALA A 27 7.84 2.19 7.10
N TRP A 28 8.69 1.34 6.52
CA TRP A 28 8.26 0.19 5.74
C TRP A 28 7.47 -0.83 6.58
N LEU A 29 7.93 -1.15 7.78
CA LEU A 29 7.24 -2.06 8.70
C LEU A 29 5.88 -1.50 9.12
N ALA A 30 5.80 -0.19 9.41
CA ALA A 30 4.54 0.47 9.73
C ALA A 30 3.55 0.42 8.55
N PHE A 31 4.03 0.64 7.32
CA PHE A 31 3.22 0.47 6.11
C PHE A 31 2.69 -0.97 5.95
N LYS A 32 3.55 -1.99 6.15
CA LYS A 32 3.12 -3.40 6.13
C LYS A 32 2.05 -3.69 7.19
N SER A 33 2.16 -3.08 8.37
CA SER A 33 1.17 -3.21 9.44
C SER A 33 -0.18 -2.60 9.04
N VAL A 34 -0.22 -1.43 8.41
CA VAL A 34 -1.45 -0.83 7.88
C VAL A 34 -2.09 -1.72 6.80
N CYS A 35 -1.29 -2.23 5.87
CA CYS A 35 -1.78 -3.13 4.82
C CYS A 35 -2.43 -4.40 5.41
N THR A 36 -1.84 -4.95 6.47
CA THR A 36 -2.33 -6.18 7.10
C THR A 36 -3.56 -5.95 7.98
N HIS A 37 -3.56 -4.89 8.78
CA HIS A 37 -4.55 -4.70 9.85
C HIS A 37 -5.65 -3.70 9.51
N PHE A 38 -5.55 -2.97 8.40
CA PHE A 38 -6.58 -2.03 7.96
C PHE A 38 -7.06 -2.32 6.54
N ILE A 39 -6.14 -2.34 5.57
CA ILE A 39 -6.48 -2.43 4.13
C ILE A 39 -6.82 -3.87 3.70
N GLY A 40 -6.47 -4.86 4.51
CA GLY A 40 -6.72 -6.27 4.22
C GLY A 40 -8.19 -6.71 4.34
N ASN A 41 -8.40 -8.03 4.32
CA ASN A 41 -9.73 -8.64 4.38
C ASN A 41 -10.42 -8.48 5.75
N LYS A 42 -9.64 -8.22 6.80
CA LYS A 42 -10.16 -8.00 8.15
C LYS A 42 -9.49 -6.78 8.75
N ARG A 43 -10.31 -5.78 9.09
CA ARG A 43 -9.88 -4.61 9.86
C ARG A 43 -9.73 -4.97 11.35
N ALA A 44 -8.58 -4.69 11.93
CA ALA A 44 -8.33 -4.80 13.36
C ALA A 44 -9.07 -3.69 14.13
N GLU A 45 -9.45 -3.89 15.38
CA GLU A 45 -10.16 -2.86 16.17
C GLU A 45 -9.29 -1.63 16.43
N ASN A 46 -7.99 -1.81 16.64
CA ASN A 46 -7.01 -0.76 16.87
C ASN A 46 -6.40 -0.20 15.57
N TYR A 47 -7.12 -0.21 14.46
CA TYR A 47 -6.58 0.21 13.15
C TYR A 47 -6.04 1.65 13.14
N GLU A 48 -6.64 2.56 13.91
CA GLU A 48 -6.20 3.96 14.04
C GLU A 48 -4.76 4.06 14.55
N TYR A 49 -4.36 3.16 15.46
CA TYR A 49 -2.99 3.09 15.96
C TYR A 49 -2.00 2.81 14.82
N PHE A 50 -2.29 1.83 13.97
CA PHE A 50 -1.38 1.47 12.88
C PHE A 50 -1.23 2.59 11.86
N VAL A 51 -2.31 3.31 11.55
CA VAL A 51 -2.26 4.44 10.62
C VAL A 51 -1.51 5.62 11.23
N GLY A 52 -1.77 5.93 12.50
CA GLY A 52 -1.05 6.98 13.21
C GLY A 52 0.45 6.69 13.37
N ASP A 53 0.81 5.44 13.64
CA ASP A 53 2.21 4.99 13.71
C ASP A 53 2.93 5.14 12.36
N MET A 54 2.29 4.69 11.28
CA MET A 54 2.80 4.89 9.91
C MET A 54 3.01 6.38 9.59
N GLY A 55 2.06 7.25 9.96
CA GLY A 55 2.17 8.69 9.77
C GLY A 55 3.37 9.30 10.50
N LYS A 56 3.67 8.82 11.72
CA LYS A 56 4.85 9.26 12.49
C LYS A 56 6.14 8.80 11.82
N CYS A 57 6.25 7.53 11.43
CA CYS A 57 7.45 7.03 10.75
C CYS A 57 7.70 7.74 9.41
N PHE A 58 6.63 8.03 8.65
CA PHE A 58 6.73 8.74 7.37
C PHE A 58 7.22 10.17 7.57
N ARG A 59 6.78 10.85 8.64
CA ARG A 59 7.29 12.17 9.00
C ARG A 59 8.79 12.15 9.34
N VAL A 60 9.26 11.12 10.03
CA VAL A 60 10.69 10.97 10.40
C VAL A 60 11.59 10.89 9.17
N ILE A 61 11.15 10.19 8.12
CA ILE A 61 11.91 10.10 6.86
C ILE A 61 11.67 11.29 5.91
N GLY A 62 10.96 12.34 6.36
CA GLY A 62 10.68 13.53 5.54
C GLY A 62 9.67 13.29 4.41
N CYS A 63 8.80 12.28 4.52
CA CYS A 63 7.78 12.02 3.52
C CYS A 63 6.67 13.07 3.58
N ASN A 64 6.40 13.73 2.45
CA ASN A 64 5.27 14.64 2.33
C ASN A 64 3.94 13.88 2.28
N MET A 65 2.91 14.43 2.94
CA MET A 65 1.59 13.84 2.94
C MET A 65 0.94 13.99 1.56
N SER A 66 0.93 12.90 0.80
CA SER A 66 0.17 12.84 -0.45
C SER A 66 -1.33 12.91 -0.18
N LEU A 67 -2.13 13.30 -1.19
CA LEU A 67 -3.59 13.30 -1.08
C LEU A 67 -4.15 11.93 -0.65
N LYS A 68 -3.54 10.83 -1.11
CA LYS A 68 -3.92 9.47 -0.70
C LYS A 68 -3.67 9.21 0.78
N LEU A 69 -2.52 9.65 1.30
CA LEU A 69 -2.20 9.53 2.72
C LEU A 69 -3.11 10.42 3.57
N HIS A 70 -3.42 11.63 3.09
CA HIS A 70 -4.33 12.53 3.78
C HIS A 70 -5.76 11.97 3.88
N VAL A 71 -6.29 11.41 2.78
CA VAL A 71 -7.61 10.76 2.77
C VAL A 71 -7.61 9.53 3.67
N LEU A 72 -6.54 8.73 3.64
CA LEU A 72 -6.40 7.58 4.52
C LEU A 72 -6.45 7.99 5.99
N ASP A 73 -5.65 8.97 6.40
CA ASP A 73 -5.56 9.46 7.78
C ASP A 73 -6.83 10.16 8.27
N SER A 74 -7.45 11.00 7.43
CA SER A 74 -8.59 11.85 7.82
C SER A 74 -9.94 11.15 7.75
N HIS A 75 -10.06 10.06 6.98
CA HIS A 75 -11.34 9.41 6.69
C HIS A 75 -11.32 7.91 6.99
N LEU A 76 -10.61 7.49 8.04
CA LEU A 76 -10.53 6.08 8.41
C LEU A 76 -11.91 5.42 8.62
N ASN A 77 -12.85 6.17 9.21
CA ASN A 77 -14.23 5.72 9.47
C ASN A 77 -15.09 5.57 8.21
N PHE A 78 -14.68 6.14 7.07
CA PHE A 78 -15.39 5.99 5.80
C PHE A 78 -15.23 4.59 5.21
N PHE A 79 -14.15 3.89 5.57
CA PHE A 79 -13.83 2.61 4.98
C PHE A 79 -14.65 1.47 5.62
N PRO A 80 -15.22 0.56 4.80
CA PRO A 80 -15.92 -0.63 5.29
C PRO A 80 -14.97 -1.59 6.02
N GLN A 81 -15.54 -2.50 6.80
CA GLN A 81 -14.76 -3.41 7.67
C GLN A 81 -13.92 -4.44 6.89
N ASN A 82 -14.27 -4.72 5.64
CA ASN A 82 -13.53 -5.61 4.75
C ASN A 82 -13.21 -4.89 3.44
N LEU A 83 -12.04 -4.26 3.39
CA LEU A 83 -11.58 -3.52 2.23
C LEU A 83 -11.10 -4.42 1.10
N GLY A 84 -10.47 -5.55 1.43
CA GLY A 84 -10.01 -6.51 0.43
C GLY A 84 -11.13 -7.17 -0.38
N ALA A 85 -12.35 -7.27 0.17
CA ALA A 85 -13.52 -7.76 -0.59
C ALA A 85 -14.10 -6.72 -1.57
N ILE A 86 -13.83 -5.44 -1.35
CA ILE A 86 -14.37 -4.33 -2.13
C ILE A 86 -13.30 -3.72 -3.05
N SER A 87 -12.03 -4.09 -2.87
CA SER A 87 -10.93 -3.60 -3.69
C SER A 87 -11.08 -4.06 -5.14
N ASP A 88 -10.90 -3.14 -6.08
CA ASP A 88 -10.88 -3.44 -7.52
C ASP A 88 -9.54 -4.05 -7.98
N GLU A 89 -9.05 -5.03 -7.22
CA GLU A 89 -7.78 -5.69 -7.53
C GLU A 89 -7.85 -6.47 -8.84
N HIS A 90 -9.02 -7.04 -9.16
CA HIS A 90 -9.25 -7.76 -10.40
C HIS A 90 -9.31 -6.83 -11.61
N GLY A 91 -10.01 -5.69 -11.53
CA GLY A 91 -10.03 -4.69 -12.60
C GLY A 91 -8.64 -4.08 -12.83
N GLN A 92 -7.92 -3.72 -11.77
CA GLN A 92 -6.54 -3.24 -11.89
C GLN A 92 -5.59 -4.26 -12.53
N ARG A 93 -5.79 -5.56 -12.29
CA ARG A 93 -4.98 -6.61 -12.92
C ARG A 93 -5.35 -6.82 -14.39
N PHE A 94 -6.63 -6.82 -14.71
CA PHE A 94 -7.13 -6.90 -16.08
C PHE A 94 -6.59 -5.77 -16.97
N HIS A 95 -6.61 -4.52 -16.47
CA HIS A 95 -6.03 -3.39 -17.20
C HIS A 95 -4.52 -3.52 -17.44
N GLN A 96 -3.76 -4.10 -16.49
CA GLN A 96 -2.33 -4.35 -16.67
C GLN A 96 -2.05 -5.44 -17.70
N ASP A 97 -2.80 -6.54 -17.65
CA ASP A 97 -2.66 -7.66 -18.57
C ASP A 97 -3.00 -7.22 -20.00
N ILE A 98 -4.07 -6.44 -20.20
CA ILE A 98 -4.39 -5.81 -21.49
C ILE A 98 -3.29 -4.86 -21.94
N SER A 99 -2.81 -3.95 -21.07
CA SER A 99 -1.75 -3.00 -21.46
C SER A 99 -0.46 -3.72 -21.87
N MET A 100 -0.11 -4.82 -21.20
CA MET A 100 1.01 -5.67 -21.60
C MET A 100 0.77 -6.36 -22.94
N PHE A 101 -0.44 -6.84 -23.19
CA PHE A 101 -0.83 -7.43 -24.47
C PHE A 101 -0.75 -6.39 -25.59
N GLU A 102 -1.39 -5.24 -25.44
CA GLU A 102 -1.36 -4.14 -26.41
C GLU A 102 0.08 -3.71 -26.75
N LYS A 103 0.97 -3.54 -25.77
CA LYS A 103 2.39 -3.21 -26.02
C LYS A 103 3.13 -4.27 -26.85
N ARG A 104 2.78 -5.55 -26.71
CA ARG A 104 3.37 -6.64 -27.50
C ARG A 104 2.88 -6.64 -28.94
N PHE A 105 1.72 -6.05 -29.21
CA PHE A 105 1.07 -6.08 -30.52
C PHE A 105 0.92 -4.71 -31.21
N SER A 106 1.19 -3.58 -30.55
CA SER A 106 1.03 -2.23 -31.12
C SER A 106 2.19 -1.77 -32.03
N GLY A 107 2.83 -2.70 -32.71
CA GLY A 107 3.95 -2.44 -33.63
C GLY A 107 3.99 -3.38 -34.83
N ARG A 108 2.88 -4.08 -35.10
CA ARG A 108 2.62 -4.81 -36.34
C ARG A 108 1.43 -4.20 -37.05
#